data_AF-R5LR61-F1
#
_entry.id   AF-R5LR61-F1
#
_cell.length_a   1.000
_cell.length_b   1.000
_cell.length_c   1.000
_cell.angle_alpha   90.00
_cell.angle_beta   90.00
_cell.angle_gamma   90.00
#
_symmetry.space_group_name_H-M   'P 1'
#
loop_
_entity.id
_entity.type
_entity.pdbx_description
1 polymer ?
#
loop_
_entity_poly.entity_id
_entity_poly.type
_entity_poly.pdbx_seq_one_letter_code
_entity_poly.pdbx_strand_id
1 'polypeptide(L)'
;MIKISNNHILALIAAVLAVTCVMSVCSPIRFERQQAGREQAVKERLIKIRYAEEKYRKANGVYSGSFDILVKEGYLADSLQYIPYTEKKKFDLTATTQIGKSGRQIPLMECGAMYNDYLSGLDENSIANLIEEANNAGRYPGLKIGDITTPNDNAGNWE
;
A
#
# COMPACT_ATOMS: atom_id res chain seq x y z
N MET A 1 36.92 43.97 -19.84
CA MET A 1 35.95 44.29 -18.77
C MET A 1 34.56 44.03 -19.33
N ILE A 2 33.98 42.85 -19.07
CA ILE A 2 32.66 42.50 -19.63
C ILE A 2 31.59 43.27 -18.85
N LYS A 3 30.90 44.22 -19.50
CA LYS A 3 29.75 44.92 -18.92
C LYS A 3 28.53 44.01 -19.00
N ILE A 4 28.24 43.31 -17.92
CA ILE A 4 27.00 42.55 -17.80
C ILE A 4 25.86 43.55 -17.59
N SER A 5 24.99 43.69 -18.58
CA SER A 5 23.80 44.54 -18.49
C SER A 5 22.75 43.88 -17.60
N ASN A 6 22.04 44.69 -16.79
CA ASN A 6 20.99 44.24 -15.88
C ASN A 6 19.94 43.35 -16.58
N ASN A 7 19.70 43.56 -17.87
CA ASN A 7 18.78 42.74 -18.66
C ASN A 7 19.20 41.27 -18.77
N HIS A 8 20.52 40.99 -18.84
CA HIS A 8 21.03 39.61 -18.86
C HIS A 8 20.93 38.95 -17.48
N ILE A 9 21.11 39.72 -16.40
CA ILE A 9 20.93 39.23 -15.02
C ILE A 9 19.46 38.87 -14.79
N LEU A 10 18.54 39.73 -15.22
CA LEU A 10 17.10 39.48 -15.15
C LEU A 10 16.69 38.24 -15.96
N ALA A 11 17.23 38.09 -17.18
CA ALA A 11 16.98 36.91 -18.01
C ALA A 11 17.49 35.61 -17.37
N LEU A 12 18.68 35.64 -16.73
CA LEU A 12 19.24 34.50 -16.02
C LEU A 12 18.37 34.11 -14.82
N ILE A 13 17.94 35.09 -14.02
CA ILE A 13 17.06 34.86 -12.87
C ILE A 13 15.71 34.29 -13.33
N ALA A 14 15.11 34.83 -14.39
CA ALA A 14 13.88 34.31 -14.95
C ALA A 14 14.01 32.87 -15.47
N ALA A 15 15.12 32.53 -16.12
CA ALA A 15 15.41 31.17 -16.58
C ALA A 15 15.60 30.19 -15.40
N VAL A 16 16.35 30.59 -14.38
CA VAL A 16 16.53 29.79 -13.15
C VAL A 16 15.18 29.58 -12.47
N LEU A 17 14.37 30.64 -12.33
CA LEU A 17 13.04 30.55 -11.73
C LEU A 17 12.13 29.59 -12.52
N ALA A 18 12.11 29.70 -13.84
CA ALA A 18 11.33 28.81 -14.71
C ALA A 18 11.75 27.33 -14.53
N VAL A 19 13.06 27.06 -14.48
CA VAL A 19 13.59 25.71 -14.22
C VAL A 19 13.18 25.22 -12.83
N THR A 20 13.25 26.06 -11.79
CA THR A 20 12.82 25.68 -10.44
C THR A 20 11.32 25.41 -10.35
N CYS A 21 10.49 26.17 -11.07
CA CYS A 21 9.05 25.93 -11.12
C CYS A 21 8.74 24.60 -11.81
N VAL A 22 9.42 24.29 -12.92
CA VAL A 22 9.25 23.01 -13.63
C VAL A 22 9.70 21.84 -12.74
N MET A 23 10.86 21.93 -12.09
CA MET A 23 11.32 20.86 -11.18
C MET A 23 10.38 20.68 -9.98
N SER A 24 9.87 21.78 -9.41
CA SER A 24 8.95 21.75 -8.27
C SER A 24 7.59 21.14 -8.62
N VAL A 25 7.08 21.34 -9.84
CA VAL A 25 5.79 20.79 -10.28
C VAL A 25 5.94 19.36 -10.81
N CYS A 26 7.03 19.04 -11.51
CA CYS A 26 7.23 17.71 -12.09
C CYS A 26 7.67 16.65 -11.08
N SER A 27 8.33 17.03 -9.98
CA SER A 27 8.75 16.09 -8.93
C SER A 27 7.58 15.35 -8.26
N PRO A 28 6.54 16.03 -7.71
CA PRO A 28 5.41 15.35 -7.07
C PRO A 28 4.64 14.45 -8.05
N ILE A 29 4.45 14.90 -9.29
CA ILE A 29 3.75 14.15 -10.34
C ILE A 29 4.43 12.80 -10.64
N ARG A 30 5.76 12.73 -10.56
CA ARG A 30 6.51 11.48 -10.80
C ARG A 30 6.36 10.49 -9.66
N PHE A 31 6.33 10.96 -8.42
CA PHE A 31 6.10 10.10 -7.26
C PHE A 31 4.67 9.54 -7.30
N GLU A 32 3.67 10.40 -7.47
CA GLU A 32 2.26 10.01 -7.51
C GLU A 32 1.97 8.96 -8.59
N ARG A 33 2.52 9.12 -9.80
CA ARG A 33 2.36 8.12 -10.88
C ARG A 33 2.95 6.77 -10.52
N GLN A 34 4.14 6.75 -9.91
CA GLN A 34 4.78 5.50 -9.50
C GLN A 34 4.03 4.86 -8.33
N GLN A 35 3.65 5.66 -7.32
CA GLN A 35 2.83 5.20 -6.22
C GLN A 35 1.54 4.56 -6.72
N ALA A 36 0.77 5.24 -7.59
CA ALA A 36 -0.48 4.71 -8.12
C ALA A 36 -0.30 3.37 -8.85
N GLY A 37 0.74 3.25 -9.69
CA GLY A 37 1.05 2.00 -10.37
C GLY A 37 1.45 0.87 -9.42
N ARG A 38 2.23 1.18 -8.37
CA ARG A 38 2.63 0.18 -7.37
C ARG A 38 1.45 -0.23 -6.49
N GLU A 39 0.64 0.71 -6.05
CA GLU A 39 -0.58 0.46 -5.29
C GLU A 39 -1.56 -0.41 -6.06
N GLN A 40 -1.73 -0.18 -7.37
CA GLN A 40 -2.61 -1.02 -8.19
C GLN A 40 -2.17 -2.49 -8.15
N ALA A 41 -0.88 -2.76 -8.35
CA ALA A 41 -0.36 -4.13 -8.29
C ALA A 41 -0.54 -4.77 -6.91
N VAL A 42 -0.39 -3.99 -5.82
CA VAL A 42 -0.62 -4.45 -4.44
C VAL A 42 -2.09 -4.74 -4.20
N LYS A 43 -3.01 -3.84 -4.60
CA LYS A 43 -4.47 -4.01 -4.49
C LYS A 43 -4.93 -5.27 -5.22
N GLU A 44 -4.43 -5.51 -6.44
CA GLU A 44 -4.72 -6.72 -7.20
C GLU A 44 -4.29 -8.01 -6.47
N ARG A 45 -3.14 -8.00 -5.78
CA ARG A 45 -2.67 -9.15 -4.97
C ARG A 45 -3.54 -9.35 -3.75
N LEU A 46 -3.85 -8.27 -3.02
CA LEU A 46 -4.73 -8.32 -1.86
C LEU A 46 -6.12 -8.85 -2.21
N ILE A 47 -6.71 -8.44 -3.35
CA ILE A 47 -8.01 -8.97 -3.81
C ILE A 47 -7.95 -10.49 -4.07
N LYS A 48 -6.84 -11.00 -4.63
CA LYS A 48 -6.66 -12.45 -4.82
C LYS A 48 -6.52 -13.19 -3.48
N ILE A 49 -5.81 -12.61 -2.52
CA ILE A 49 -5.67 -13.16 -1.16
C ILE A 49 -7.04 -13.18 -0.47
N ARG A 50 -7.80 -12.07 -0.53
CA ARG A 50 -9.19 -11.97 -0.04
C ARG A 50 -10.05 -13.11 -0.57
N TYR A 51 -10.02 -13.33 -1.88
CA TYR A 51 -10.78 -14.40 -2.52
C TYR A 51 -10.36 -15.80 -2.04
N ALA A 52 -9.05 -16.04 -1.90
CA ALA A 52 -8.53 -17.31 -1.40
C ALA A 52 -8.97 -17.59 0.04
N GLU A 53 -8.85 -16.61 0.92
CA GLU A 53 -9.29 -16.68 2.32
C GLU A 53 -10.80 -16.87 2.45
N GLU A 54 -11.61 -16.15 1.67
CA GLU A 54 -13.05 -16.36 1.64
C GLU A 54 -13.43 -17.77 1.18
N LYS A 55 -12.74 -18.29 0.17
CA LYS A 55 -12.97 -19.66 -0.33
C LYS A 55 -12.59 -20.70 0.74
N TYR A 56 -11.48 -20.50 1.44
CA TYR A 56 -11.06 -21.34 2.56
C TYR A 56 -12.07 -21.28 3.72
N ARG A 57 -12.52 -20.08 4.11
CA ARG A 57 -13.52 -19.89 5.17
C ARG A 57 -14.84 -20.55 4.85
N LYS A 58 -15.32 -20.48 3.61
CA LYS A 58 -16.55 -21.16 3.21
C LYS A 58 -16.49 -22.68 3.38
N ALA A 59 -15.31 -23.28 3.23
CA ALA A 59 -15.11 -24.71 3.43
C ALA A 59 -14.87 -25.10 4.89
N ASN A 60 -14.17 -24.27 5.66
CA ASN A 60 -13.67 -24.62 7.00
C ASN A 60 -14.35 -23.89 8.16
N GLY A 61 -15.19 -22.90 7.88
CA GLY A 61 -15.87 -22.05 8.89
C GLY A 61 -14.99 -20.92 9.45
N VAL A 62 -13.67 -20.97 9.27
CA VAL A 62 -12.69 -19.96 9.74
C VAL A 62 -11.70 -19.61 8.64
N TYR A 63 -11.06 -18.44 8.73
CA TYR A 63 -9.94 -18.07 7.86
C TYR A 63 -8.69 -18.88 8.18
N SER A 64 -7.78 -19.02 7.21
CA SER A 64 -6.56 -19.78 7.40
C SER A 64 -5.54 -19.02 8.25
N GLY A 65 -5.39 -17.72 7.97
CA GLY A 65 -4.31 -16.91 8.56
C GLY A 65 -2.90 -17.37 8.17
N SER A 66 -2.75 -18.24 7.16
CA SER A 66 -1.47 -18.84 6.77
C SER A 66 -1.38 -19.05 5.27
N PHE A 67 -0.44 -18.34 4.64
CA PHE A 67 -0.15 -18.53 3.22
C PHE A 67 0.27 -19.97 2.88
N ASP A 68 1.00 -20.64 3.77
CA ASP A 68 1.45 -22.01 3.52
C ASP A 68 0.26 -22.97 3.41
N ILE A 69 -0.79 -22.78 4.23
CA ILE A 69 -2.04 -23.54 4.14
C ILE A 69 -2.75 -23.20 2.83
N LEU A 70 -2.95 -21.92 2.51
CA LEU A 70 -3.64 -21.51 1.29
C LEU A 70 -2.96 -22.04 0.02
N VAL A 71 -1.62 -22.09 0.01
CA VAL A 71 -0.83 -22.60 -1.12
C VAL A 71 -0.91 -24.12 -1.20
N LYS A 72 -0.67 -24.82 -0.08
CA LYS A 72 -0.70 -26.28 -0.02
C LYS A 72 -2.06 -26.85 -0.43
N GLU A 73 -3.14 -26.21 -0.01
CA GLU A 73 -4.51 -26.64 -0.30
C GLU A 73 -5.04 -26.08 -1.64
N GLY A 74 -4.22 -25.34 -2.40
CA GLY A 74 -4.56 -24.87 -3.75
C GLY A 74 -5.57 -23.72 -3.81
N TYR A 75 -5.76 -22.98 -2.71
CA TYR A 75 -6.58 -21.76 -2.68
C TYR A 75 -5.85 -20.53 -3.25
N LEU A 76 -4.52 -20.49 -3.10
CA LEU A 76 -3.67 -19.38 -3.54
C LEU A 76 -2.43 -19.91 -4.28
N ALA A 77 -2.05 -19.28 -5.39
CA ALA A 77 -0.78 -19.61 -6.04
C ALA A 77 0.40 -19.06 -5.20
N ASP A 78 1.49 -19.83 -5.07
CA ASP A 78 2.65 -19.50 -4.24
C ASP A 78 3.19 -18.08 -4.46
N SER A 79 3.29 -17.64 -5.72
CA SER A 79 3.80 -16.30 -6.05
C SER A 79 2.93 -15.14 -5.55
N LEU A 80 1.65 -15.38 -5.21
CA LEU A 80 0.71 -14.34 -4.80
C LEU A 80 0.89 -13.89 -3.34
N GLN A 81 1.62 -14.64 -2.51
CA GLN A 81 1.87 -14.29 -1.12
C GLN A 81 2.89 -13.15 -0.93
N TYR A 82 3.61 -12.77 -2.00
CA TYR A 82 4.69 -11.80 -1.96
C TYR A 82 4.23 -10.41 -2.40
N ILE A 83 4.68 -9.39 -1.67
CA ILE A 83 4.45 -7.98 -1.97
C ILE A 83 5.21 -7.61 -3.25
N PRO A 84 4.54 -7.08 -4.29
CA PRO A 84 5.21 -6.59 -5.50
C PRO A 84 6.30 -5.55 -5.16
N TYR A 85 7.36 -5.50 -5.98
CA TYR A 85 8.48 -4.57 -5.83
C TYR A 85 9.35 -4.76 -4.57
N THR A 86 9.27 -5.93 -3.93
CA THR A 86 10.09 -6.29 -2.78
C THR A 86 10.92 -7.55 -3.04
N GLU A 87 11.97 -7.75 -2.24
CA GLU A 87 12.78 -8.97 -2.26
C GLU A 87 12.06 -10.13 -1.55
N LYS A 88 10.96 -10.62 -2.15
CA LYS A 88 10.13 -11.71 -1.62
C LYS A 88 9.59 -11.45 -0.20
N LYS A 89 9.35 -10.20 0.17
CA LYS A 89 8.64 -9.90 1.42
C LYS A 89 7.20 -10.41 1.28
N LYS A 90 6.71 -11.20 2.25
CA LYS A 90 5.31 -11.64 2.27
C LYS A 90 4.41 -10.51 2.76
N PHE A 91 3.15 -10.53 2.34
CA PHE A 91 2.11 -9.74 3.01
C PHE A 91 2.02 -10.15 4.49
N ASP A 92 1.60 -9.22 5.34
CA ASP A 92 1.21 -9.56 6.70
C ASP A 92 -0.20 -10.12 6.66
N LEU A 93 -0.45 -11.31 7.21
CA LEU A 93 -1.74 -11.99 7.19
C LEU A 93 -2.04 -12.52 8.58
N THR A 94 -3.14 -12.07 9.17
CA THR A 94 -3.60 -12.49 10.48
C THR A 94 -5.05 -12.92 10.40
N ALA A 95 -5.40 -14.00 11.10
CA ALA A 95 -6.77 -14.45 11.28
C ALA A 95 -7.09 -14.64 12.76
N THR A 96 -8.33 -14.35 13.14
CA THR A 96 -8.84 -14.56 14.50
C THR A 96 -10.31 -14.93 14.47
N THR A 97 -10.86 -15.38 15.60
CA THR A 97 -12.30 -15.60 15.75
C THR A 97 -12.75 -14.90 17.03
N GLN A 98 -13.65 -13.93 16.89
CA GLN A 98 -14.27 -13.25 18.01
C GLN A 98 -15.60 -13.91 18.37
N ILE A 99 -16.02 -13.77 19.64
CA ILE A 99 -17.34 -14.22 20.10
C ILE A 99 -18.24 -12.98 20.19
N GLY A 100 -19.29 -12.96 19.35
CA GLY A 100 -20.28 -11.89 19.37
C GLY A 100 -21.18 -11.94 20.61
N LYS A 101 -21.95 -10.87 20.86
CA LYS A 101 -22.87 -10.76 22.01
C LYS A 101 -23.89 -11.91 22.12
N SER A 102 -24.23 -12.55 21.00
CA SER A 102 -25.13 -13.69 20.95
C SER A 102 -24.45 -15.06 21.14
N GLY A 103 -23.15 -15.10 21.43
CA GLY A 103 -22.35 -16.33 21.45
C GLY A 103 -21.92 -16.83 20.07
N ARG A 104 -22.34 -16.17 18.98
CA ARG A 104 -21.94 -16.53 17.62
C ARG A 104 -20.45 -16.26 17.41
N GLN A 105 -19.75 -17.25 16.85
CA GLN A 105 -18.37 -17.09 16.38
C GLN A 105 -18.32 -16.21 15.12
N ILE A 106 -17.45 -15.22 15.13
CA ILE A 106 -17.22 -14.27 14.05
C ILE A 106 -15.77 -14.41 13.62
N PRO A 107 -15.48 -15.22 12.59
CA PRO A 107 -14.14 -15.28 12.01
C PRO A 107 -13.81 -13.93 11.38
N LEU A 108 -12.61 -13.44 11.62
CA LEU A 108 -12.07 -12.19 11.09
C LEU A 108 -10.67 -12.43 10.55
N MET A 109 -10.29 -11.66 9.55
CA MET A 109 -8.93 -11.65 9.04
C MET A 109 -8.52 -10.22 8.67
N GLU A 110 -7.22 -9.99 8.67
CA GLU A 110 -6.60 -8.78 8.16
C GLU A 110 -5.38 -9.19 7.34
N CYS A 111 -5.18 -8.56 6.19
CA CYS A 111 -3.99 -8.74 5.40
C CYS A 111 -3.52 -7.43 4.79
N GLY A 112 -2.23 -7.11 4.90
CA GLY A 112 -1.72 -5.81 4.48
C GLY A 112 -0.26 -5.77 4.06
N ALA A 113 0.10 -4.65 3.46
CA ALA A 113 1.46 -4.27 3.10
C ALA A 113 1.68 -2.78 3.41
N MET A 114 2.84 -2.45 3.99
CA MET A 114 3.18 -1.08 4.40
C MET A 114 3.71 -0.25 3.24
N TYR A 115 3.49 1.08 3.27
CA TYR A 115 4.06 2.01 2.28
C TYR A 115 5.58 1.82 2.12
N ASN A 116 6.30 1.70 3.23
CA ASN A 116 7.76 1.53 3.23
C ASN A 116 8.23 0.30 2.45
N ASP A 117 7.39 -0.72 2.33
CA ASP A 117 7.74 -1.96 1.64
C ASP A 117 7.57 -1.81 0.13
N TYR A 118 6.33 -1.59 -0.31
CA TYR A 118 6.04 -1.63 -1.74
C TYR A 118 6.40 -0.33 -2.46
N LEU A 119 6.63 0.79 -1.74
CA LEU A 119 7.17 2.02 -2.32
C LEU A 119 8.70 2.13 -2.19
N SER A 120 9.38 1.11 -1.68
CA SER A 120 10.84 1.09 -1.53
C SER A 120 11.56 1.48 -2.83
N GLY A 121 12.57 2.36 -2.71
CA GLY A 121 13.32 2.90 -3.85
C GLY A 121 12.63 4.05 -4.60
N LEU A 122 11.48 4.54 -4.14
CA LEU A 122 10.94 5.85 -4.54
C LEU A 122 11.48 6.96 -3.61
N ASP A 123 10.95 8.18 -3.73
CA ASP A 123 11.36 9.32 -2.91
C ASP A 123 11.05 9.09 -1.42
N GLU A 124 12.10 8.95 -0.61
CA GLU A 124 11.99 8.59 0.81
C GLU A 124 11.22 9.64 1.64
N ASN A 125 11.39 10.93 1.33
CA ASN A 125 10.66 11.99 2.03
C ASN A 125 9.16 11.90 1.75
N SER A 126 8.77 11.64 0.50
CA SER A 126 7.38 11.46 0.13
C SER A 126 6.77 10.22 0.81
N ILE A 127 7.53 9.12 0.91
CA ILE A 127 7.10 7.92 1.65
C ILE A 127 6.92 8.23 3.14
N ALA A 128 7.88 8.92 3.76
CA ALA A 128 7.80 9.31 5.16
C ALA A 128 6.58 10.18 5.45
N ASN A 129 6.29 11.15 4.57
CA ASN A 129 5.11 12.01 4.67
C ASN A 129 3.80 11.20 4.60
N LEU A 130 3.70 10.22 3.69
CA LEU A 130 2.52 9.34 3.61
C LEU A 130 2.32 8.51 4.88
N ILE A 131 3.41 7.98 5.44
CA ILE A 131 3.37 7.18 6.67
C ILE A 131 2.95 8.07 7.84
N GLU A 132 3.52 9.25 7.97
CA GLU A 132 3.18 10.23 9.00
C GLU A 132 1.71 10.65 8.90
N GLU A 133 1.23 10.99 7.71
CA GLU A 133 -0.17 11.37 7.48
C GLU A 133 -1.14 10.24 7.85
N ALA A 134 -0.82 8.99 7.46
CA ALA A 134 -1.64 7.84 7.80
C ALA A 134 -1.69 7.64 9.33
N ASN A 135 -0.54 7.66 10.00
CA ASN A 135 -0.44 7.50 11.44
C ASN A 135 -1.16 8.61 12.21
N ASN A 136 -0.98 9.87 11.80
CA ASN A 136 -1.65 11.03 12.42
C ASN A 136 -3.17 10.95 12.25
N ALA A 137 -3.65 10.35 11.16
CA ALA A 137 -5.07 10.09 10.93
C ALA A 137 -5.58 8.78 11.60
N GLY A 138 -4.74 8.05 12.32
CA GLY A 138 -5.08 6.75 12.90
C GLY A 138 -5.39 5.66 11.86
N ARG A 139 -4.92 5.83 10.62
CA ARG A 139 -5.10 4.88 9.52
C ARG A 139 -3.91 3.94 9.42
N TYR A 140 -4.13 2.78 8.81
CA TYR A 140 -3.05 1.86 8.47
C TYR A 140 -2.07 2.51 7.48
N PRO A 141 -0.75 2.54 7.74
CA PRO A 141 0.26 3.18 6.89
C PRO A 141 0.61 2.30 5.67
N GLY A 142 -0.38 2.02 4.84
CA GLY A 142 -0.24 1.20 3.64
C GLY A 142 -1.59 0.75 3.11
N LEU A 143 -1.61 -0.40 2.44
CA LEU A 143 -2.82 -1.01 1.92
C LEU A 143 -3.15 -2.25 2.74
N LYS A 144 -4.39 -2.36 3.20
CA LYS A 144 -4.88 -3.54 3.89
C LYS A 144 -6.30 -3.91 3.47
N ILE A 145 -6.61 -5.19 3.56
CA ILE A 145 -7.96 -5.75 3.52
C ILE A 145 -8.31 -6.32 4.90
N GLY A 146 -9.59 -6.25 5.25
CA GLY A 146 -10.06 -6.80 6.50
C GLY A 146 -9.62 -6.04 7.73
N ASP A 147 -10.12 -6.51 8.85
CA ASP A 147 -9.87 -5.94 10.16
C ASP A 147 -10.15 -7.01 11.22
N ILE A 148 -9.13 -7.30 12.04
CA ILE A 148 -9.24 -8.32 13.10
C ILE A 148 -10.00 -7.82 14.34
N THR A 149 -10.31 -6.54 14.41
CA THR A 149 -11.01 -5.90 15.53
C THR A 149 -12.50 -5.72 15.24
N THR A 150 -12.84 -5.27 14.03
CA THR A 150 -14.22 -4.90 13.66
C THR A 150 -14.62 -5.59 12.35
N PRO A 151 -15.74 -6.34 12.31
CA PRO A 151 -16.20 -6.94 11.06
C PRO A 151 -16.48 -5.86 9.99
N ASN A 152 -15.80 -5.97 8.85
CA ASN A 152 -15.93 -5.05 7.72
C ASN A 152 -16.07 -5.76 6.37
N ASP A 153 -16.55 -7.02 6.37
CA ASP A 153 -16.69 -7.87 5.18
C ASP A 153 -15.39 -8.02 4.36
N ASN A 154 -14.24 -7.98 5.03
CA ASN A 154 -12.91 -7.99 4.43
C ASN A 154 -12.68 -6.87 3.41
N ALA A 155 -13.32 -5.71 3.61
CA ALA A 155 -13.15 -4.54 2.76
C ALA A 155 -11.70 -4.04 2.76
N GLY A 156 -11.27 -3.48 1.62
CA GLY A 156 -10.01 -2.78 1.50
C GLY A 156 -10.08 -1.38 2.09
N ASN A 157 -8.99 -0.85 2.65
CA ASN A 157 -8.94 0.53 3.15
C ASN A 157 -8.94 1.61 2.04
N TRP A 158 -9.17 1.22 0.79
CA TRP A 158 -9.30 2.07 -0.40
C TRP A 158 -10.69 2.00 -1.02
N GLU A 159 -11.60 1.18 -0.48
CA GLU A 159 -12.97 1.00 -0.96
C GLU A 159 -13.94 2.00 -0.34
#